data_AF-A0A419IW24-F1
#
_entry.id   AF-A0A419IW24-F1
#
_cell.length_a   1.000
_cell.length_b   1.000
_cell.length_c   1.000
_cell.angle_alpha   90.00
_cell.angle_beta   90.00
_cell.angle_gamma   90.00
#
_symmetry.space_group_name_H-M   'P 1'
#
loop_
_entity.id
_entity.type
_entity.pdbx_description
1 polymer ?
#
loop_
_entity_poly.entity_id
_entity_poly.type
_entity_poly.pdbx_seq_one_letter_code
_entity_poly.pdbx_strand_id
1 'polypeptide(L)'
;MLCPACNAQLLPQERSTNVGRVVIDVCPNCGGIWTDTGEANFISSKDMADLPLPADPNAVEHIPQELLCPKDRNALVAFHGDSIPQDIKAFRCTQCQGYWFPYHELQGLKNAQKVKIDYFKTWHVPLPKVTAVLLPLLILFIGAGIVATVRLTQQPQDTRTKAQGMISTPIVAQIDDTHVLITFTTQVSTRTNIRYWQSPEAVIVEKPVSQEAKIVHAVQIEFREGYVYSYQLIALDPNEFVSPTYEFRIENGALQIQSR
;
A
#
# COMPACT_ATOMS: atom_id res chain seq x y z
N MET A 1 27.71 -19.40 -36.07
CA MET A 1 28.08 -18.13 -35.43
C MET A 1 29.60 -18.02 -35.44
N LEU A 2 30.16 -16.83 -35.70
CA LEU A 2 31.63 -16.65 -35.77
C LEU A 2 32.17 -16.19 -34.42
N CYS A 3 33.30 -16.75 -34.00
CA CYS A 3 33.97 -16.41 -32.76
C CYS A 3 34.43 -14.93 -32.78
N PRO A 4 34.07 -14.12 -31.77
CA PRO A 4 34.50 -12.72 -31.71
C PRO A 4 36.03 -12.54 -31.67
N ALA A 5 36.76 -13.50 -31.11
CA ALA A 5 38.21 -13.40 -30.91
C ALA A 5 39.05 -13.85 -32.11
N CYS A 6 38.67 -14.94 -32.77
CA CYS A 6 39.47 -15.54 -33.85
C CYS A 6 38.70 -15.82 -35.15
N ASN A 7 37.43 -15.42 -35.21
CA ASN A 7 36.54 -15.60 -36.36
C ASN A 7 36.30 -17.07 -36.79
N ALA A 8 36.75 -18.05 -36.01
CA ALA A 8 36.43 -19.46 -36.21
C ALA A 8 34.95 -19.74 -35.93
N GLN A 9 34.41 -20.80 -36.52
CA GLN A 9 33.03 -21.22 -36.27
C GLN A 9 32.85 -21.65 -34.81
N LEU A 10 31.88 -21.06 -34.12
CA LEU A 10 31.42 -21.53 -32.80
C LEU A 10 30.57 -22.79 -32.97
N LEU A 11 30.77 -23.74 -32.05
CA LEU A 11 30.08 -25.01 -32.02
C LEU A 11 29.15 -25.09 -30.80
N PRO A 12 27.85 -25.40 -30.98
CA PRO A 12 26.94 -25.55 -29.86
C PRO A 12 27.32 -26.79 -29.03
N GLN A 13 27.24 -26.64 -27.72
CA GLN A 13 27.50 -27.67 -26.72
C GLN A 13 26.31 -27.70 -25.77
N GLU A 14 25.52 -28.77 -25.85
CA GLU A 14 24.41 -29.00 -24.94
C GLU A 14 24.94 -29.49 -23.58
N ARG A 15 24.44 -28.88 -22.50
CA ARG A 15 24.81 -29.19 -21.12
C ARG A 15 23.55 -29.50 -20.31
N SER A 16 23.58 -30.64 -19.64
CA SER A 16 22.54 -31.05 -18.69
C SER A 16 22.84 -30.42 -17.33
N THR A 17 22.04 -29.44 -16.95
CA THR A 17 22.17 -28.72 -15.67
C THR A 17 21.06 -29.16 -14.71
N ASN A 18 21.14 -28.73 -13.44
CA ASN A 18 20.11 -29.01 -12.44
C ASN A 18 18.73 -28.40 -12.76
N VAL A 19 18.67 -27.44 -13.68
CA VAL A 19 17.44 -26.74 -14.08
C VAL A 19 16.97 -27.11 -15.48
N GLY A 20 17.67 -28.04 -16.15
CA GLY A 20 17.36 -28.49 -17.51
C GLY A 20 18.54 -28.38 -18.46
N ARG A 21 18.26 -28.47 -19.76
CA ARG A 21 19.28 -28.38 -20.81
C ARG A 21 19.57 -26.93 -21.17
N VAL A 22 20.85 -26.59 -21.24
CA VAL A 22 21.35 -25.29 -21.68
C VAL A 22 22.33 -25.53 -22.83
N VAL A 23 22.27 -24.70 -23.86
CA VAL A 23 23.22 -24.77 -24.98
C VAL A 23 24.18 -23.60 -24.84
N ILE A 24 25.48 -23.86 -24.97
CA ILE A 24 26.51 -22.81 -25.06
C ILE A 24 27.31 -22.99 -26.32
N ASP A 25 27.84 -21.90 -26.86
CA ASP A 25 28.58 -21.92 -28.12
C ASP A 25 30.08 -21.80 -27.83
N VAL A 26 30.83 -22.87 -28.09
CA VAL A 26 32.25 -22.97 -27.74
C VAL A 26 33.10 -22.85 -29.00
N CYS A 27 34.15 -22.04 -28.94
CA CYS A 27 35.13 -21.96 -30.01
C CYS A 27 36.15 -23.11 -29.88
N PRO A 28 36.26 -24.03 -30.87
CA PRO A 28 37.25 -25.10 -30.82
C PRO A 28 38.69 -24.58 -31.03
N ASN A 29 38.85 -23.37 -31.58
CA ASN A 29 40.17 -22.81 -31.87
C ASN A 29 40.78 -22.13 -30.63
N CYS A 30 40.11 -21.11 -30.10
CA CYS A 30 40.60 -20.31 -28.97
C CYS A 30 39.98 -20.68 -27.62
N GLY A 31 38.98 -21.58 -27.57
CA GLY A 31 38.35 -22.02 -26.33
C GLY A 31 37.42 -20.99 -25.67
N GLY A 32 37.22 -19.82 -26.27
CA GLY A 32 36.24 -18.84 -25.79
C GLY A 32 34.79 -19.33 -25.99
N ILE A 33 33.89 -18.79 -25.17
CA ILE A 33 32.52 -19.25 -25.02
C ILE A 33 31.56 -18.08 -25.20
N TRP A 34 30.57 -18.28 -26.07
CA TRP A 34 29.41 -17.42 -26.17
C TRP A 34 28.24 -18.02 -25.38
N THR A 35 27.56 -17.17 -24.63
CA THR A 35 26.33 -17.52 -23.92
C THR A 35 25.26 -16.50 -24.26
N ASP A 36 24.05 -16.95 -24.56
CA ASP A 36 22.93 -16.05 -24.71
C ASP A 36 22.46 -15.50 -23.36
N THR A 37 21.57 -14.52 -23.46
CA THR A 37 21.03 -13.79 -22.33
C THR A 37 20.45 -14.72 -21.28
N GLY A 38 21.11 -14.75 -20.12
CA GLY A 38 20.68 -15.55 -18.97
C GLY A 38 21.15 -17.00 -18.95
N GLU A 39 21.67 -17.55 -20.06
CA GLU A 39 22.12 -18.96 -20.12
C GLU A 39 23.26 -19.24 -19.15
N ALA A 40 24.21 -18.30 -19.06
CA ALA A 40 25.32 -18.41 -18.13
C ALA A 40 24.83 -18.63 -16.69
N ASN A 41 23.66 -18.12 -16.27
CA ASN A 41 23.17 -18.27 -14.90
C ASN A 41 22.81 -19.72 -14.53
N PHE A 42 22.49 -20.55 -15.52
CA PHE A 42 22.03 -21.91 -15.32
C PHE A 42 23.15 -22.94 -15.32
N ILE A 43 24.37 -22.52 -15.68
CA ILE A 43 25.56 -23.37 -15.76
C ILE A 43 26.34 -23.29 -14.45
N SER A 44 26.71 -24.44 -13.90
CA SER A 44 27.57 -24.56 -12.73
C SER A 44 29.02 -24.86 -13.10
N SER A 45 29.94 -24.79 -12.14
CA SER A 45 31.35 -25.15 -12.36
C SER A 45 31.53 -26.62 -12.77
N LYS A 46 30.60 -27.50 -12.37
CA LYS A 46 30.62 -28.94 -12.73
C LYS A 46 30.23 -29.16 -14.17
N ASP A 47 29.26 -28.39 -14.67
CA ASP A 47 28.74 -28.52 -16.04
C ASP A 47 29.78 -28.07 -17.09
N MET A 48 30.82 -27.36 -16.63
CA MET A 48 31.97 -26.90 -17.41
C MET A 48 33.12 -27.92 -17.44
N ALA A 49 33.07 -28.97 -16.62
CA ALA A 49 33.99 -30.10 -16.75
C ALA A 49 33.74 -30.74 -18.13
N ASP A 50 34.79 -31.16 -18.83
CA ASP A 50 34.69 -31.80 -20.15
C ASP A 50 34.30 -30.85 -21.30
N LEU A 51 34.67 -29.56 -21.21
CA LEU A 51 34.71 -28.72 -22.40
C LEU A 51 35.92 -29.09 -23.28
N PRO A 52 35.75 -29.09 -24.63
CA PRO A 52 36.86 -29.33 -25.54
C PRO A 52 38.01 -28.36 -25.28
N LEU A 53 39.24 -28.89 -25.27
CA LEU A 53 40.43 -28.06 -25.21
C LEU A 53 40.59 -27.26 -26.51
N PRO A 54 41.09 -26.01 -26.44
CA PRO A 54 41.38 -25.23 -27.63
C PRO A 54 42.48 -25.87 -28.46
N ALA A 55 42.37 -25.76 -29.79
CA ALA A 55 43.41 -26.19 -30.72
C ALA A 55 44.70 -25.36 -30.58
N ASP A 56 44.58 -24.07 -30.25
CA ASP A 56 45.70 -23.19 -29.96
C ASP A 56 45.48 -22.46 -28.62
N PRO A 57 46.11 -22.93 -27.52
CA PRO A 57 46.03 -22.30 -26.22
C PRO A 57 46.58 -20.86 -26.18
N ASN A 58 47.47 -20.50 -27.10
CA ASN A 58 48.12 -19.18 -27.17
C ASN A 58 47.33 -18.18 -28.03
N ALA A 59 46.32 -18.63 -28.78
CA ALA A 59 45.40 -17.75 -29.52
C ALA A 59 44.60 -16.79 -28.59
N VAL A 60 44.68 -17.01 -27.28
CA VAL A 60 43.98 -16.28 -26.22
C VAL A 60 44.67 -14.97 -25.84
N GLU A 61 45.98 -14.84 -26.08
CA GLU A 61 46.75 -13.66 -25.64
C GLU A 61 46.49 -12.40 -26.49
N HIS A 62 45.95 -12.56 -27.69
CA HIS A 62 45.63 -11.43 -28.59
C HIS A 62 44.13 -11.30 -28.79
N ILE A 63 43.43 -10.73 -27.80
CA ILE A 63 42.05 -10.29 -27.98
C ILE A 63 42.06 -9.13 -29.00
N PRO A 64 41.37 -9.23 -30.15
CA PRO A 64 41.25 -8.12 -31.09
C PRO A 64 40.74 -6.85 -30.38
N GLN A 65 41.24 -5.68 -30.79
CA GLN A 65 40.81 -4.40 -30.20
C GLN A 65 39.29 -4.17 -30.35
N GLU A 66 38.67 -4.75 -31.38
CA GLU A 66 37.23 -4.69 -31.63
C GLU A 66 36.65 -6.10 -31.73
N LEU A 67 35.88 -6.49 -30.71
CA LEU A 67 35.12 -7.74 -30.71
C LEU A 67 33.71 -7.47 -31.25
N LEU A 68 33.26 -8.29 -32.21
CA LEU A 68 31.91 -8.18 -32.76
C LEU A 68 31.01 -9.30 -32.25
N CYS A 69 29.75 -8.97 -31.98
CA CYS A 69 28.74 -9.93 -31.57
C CYS A 69 28.52 -11.00 -32.65
N PRO A 70 28.52 -12.30 -32.30
CA PRO A 70 28.32 -13.39 -33.25
C PRO A 70 26.93 -13.42 -33.87
N LYS A 71 25.93 -12.77 -33.24
CA LYS A 71 24.53 -12.77 -33.67
C LYS A 71 24.15 -11.56 -34.51
N ASP A 72 24.50 -10.37 -34.03
CA ASP A 72 24.04 -9.10 -34.59
C ASP A 72 25.19 -8.20 -35.07
N ARG A 73 26.44 -8.64 -34.92
CA ARG A 73 27.67 -7.95 -35.32
C ARG A 73 27.91 -6.58 -34.66
N ASN A 74 27.13 -6.18 -33.64
CA ASN A 74 27.44 -4.98 -32.88
C ASN A 74 28.73 -5.16 -32.08
N ALA A 75 29.45 -4.06 -31.85
CA ALA A 75 30.63 -4.07 -31.00
C ALA A 75 30.26 -4.56 -29.59
N LEU A 76 31.01 -5.54 -29.10
CA LEU A 76 30.91 -6.01 -27.72
C LEU A 76 31.63 -5.03 -26.80
N VAL A 77 31.02 -4.73 -25.65
CA VAL A 77 31.60 -3.86 -24.64
C VAL A 77 32.09 -4.69 -23.46
N ALA A 78 33.25 -4.35 -22.89
CA ALA A 78 33.71 -4.96 -21.65
C ALA A 78 32.66 -4.77 -20.55
N PHE A 79 32.28 -5.84 -19.87
CA PHE A 79 31.26 -5.81 -18.85
C PHE A 79 31.90 -5.93 -17.47
N HIS A 80 31.75 -4.87 -16.68
CA HIS A 80 32.11 -4.83 -15.27
C HIS A 80 30.84 -4.56 -14.47
N GLY A 81 30.48 -5.45 -13.55
CA GLY A 81 29.33 -5.26 -12.68
C GLY A 81 29.37 -6.23 -11.50
N ASP A 82 28.57 -5.98 -10.48
CA ASP A 82 28.60 -6.74 -9.21
C ASP A 82 28.45 -8.26 -9.35
N SER A 83 27.93 -8.73 -10.49
CA SER A 83 27.72 -10.13 -10.82
C SER A 83 28.96 -10.84 -11.37
N ILE A 84 29.98 -10.08 -11.83
CA ILE A 84 31.22 -10.60 -12.42
C ILE A 84 32.42 -10.01 -11.65
N PRO A 85 33.29 -10.85 -11.04
CA PRO A 85 34.50 -10.38 -10.38
C PRO A 85 35.39 -9.54 -11.31
N GLN A 86 36.14 -8.58 -10.75
CA GLN A 86 36.95 -7.62 -11.52
C GLN A 86 38.08 -8.28 -12.32
N ASP A 87 38.55 -9.44 -11.85
CA ASP A 87 39.58 -10.27 -12.47
C ASP A 87 39.05 -11.13 -13.62
N ILE A 88 37.72 -11.24 -13.78
CA ILE A 88 37.10 -12.02 -14.85
C ILE A 88 36.75 -11.10 -16.03
N LYS A 89 37.26 -11.47 -17.22
CA LYS A 89 36.96 -10.76 -18.46
C LYS A 89 35.66 -11.29 -19.08
N ALA A 90 34.70 -10.40 -19.29
CA ALA A 90 33.48 -10.70 -20.02
C ALA A 90 33.13 -9.52 -20.93
N PHE A 91 32.57 -9.81 -22.10
CA PHE A 91 32.16 -8.80 -23.06
C PHE A 91 30.69 -9.00 -23.42
N ARG A 92 29.88 -7.94 -23.35
CA ARG A 92 28.43 -7.99 -23.53
C ARG A 92 28.01 -7.29 -24.81
N CYS A 93 27.04 -7.86 -25.53
CA CYS A 93 26.36 -7.13 -26.59
C CYS A 93 25.25 -6.24 -26.00
N THR A 94 25.21 -4.97 -26.38
CA THR A 94 24.17 -4.02 -25.92
C THR A 94 22.82 -4.19 -26.62
N GLN A 95 22.75 -4.96 -27.72
CA GLN A 95 21.52 -5.25 -28.44
C GLN A 95 20.90 -6.59 -27.98
N CYS A 96 21.55 -7.72 -28.27
CA CYS A 96 21.01 -9.04 -27.93
C CYS A 96 21.19 -9.45 -26.46
N GLN A 97 22.03 -8.74 -25.69
CA GLN A 97 22.35 -9.01 -24.27
C GLN A 97 23.13 -10.31 -24.00
N GLY A 98 23.63 -10.98 -25.04
CA GLY A 98 24.54 -12.11 -24.92
C GLY A 98 25.94 -11.70 -24.46
N TYR A 99 26.69 -12.69 -23.96
CA TYR A 99 28.02 -12.53 -23.40
C TYR A 99 29.04 -13.40 -24.12
N TRP A 100 30.20 -12.81 -24.36
CA TRP A 100 31.43 -13.49 -24.75
C TRP A 100 32.37 -13.58 -23.57
N PHE A 101 32.82 -14.80 -23.27
CA PHE A 101 33.84 -15.10 -22.29
C PHE A 101 35.07 -15.65 -23.01
N PRO A 102 36.23 -14.98 -22.93
CA PRO A 102 37.50 -15.57 -23.37
C PRO A 102 37.80 -16.91 -22.68
N TYR A 103 38.84 -17.60 -23.16
CA TYR A 103 39.25 -18.88 -22.62
C TYR A 103 39.41 -18.84 -21.09
N HIS A 104 38.91 -19.87 -20.41
CA HIS A 104 38.83 -20.01 -18.95
C HIS A 104 37.99 -18.98 -18.17
N GLU A 105 37.60 -17.85 -18.74
CA GLU A 105 36.93 -16.76 -17.99
C GLU A 105 35.55 -17.18 -17.46
N LEU A 106 34.73 -17.89 -18.25
CA LEU A 106 33.45 -18.41 -17.77
C LEU A 106 33.64 -19.45 -16.65
N GLN A 107 34.65 -20.32 -16.77
CA GLN A 107 34.97 -21.30 -15.72
C GLN A 107 35.44 -20.60 -14.43
N GLY A 108 36.29 -19.58 -14.56
CA GLY A 108 36.74 -18.73 -13.46
C GLY A 108 35.56 -18.06 -12.75
N LEU A 109 34.61 -17.49 -13.50
CA LEU A 109 33.37 -16.94 -12.96
C LEU A 109 32.60 -17.97 -12.13
N LYS A 110 32.43 -19.19 -12.65
CA LYS A 110 31.70 -20.27 -11.96
C LYS A 110 32.39 -20.73 -10.69
N ASN A 111 33.72 -20.80 -10.70
CA ASN A 111 34.51 -21.12 -9.52
C ASN A 111 34.40 -20.02 -8.45
N ALA A 112 34.51 -18.75 -8.84
CA ALA A 112 34.34 -17.62 -7.93
C ALA A 112 32.94 -17.58 -7.29
N GLN A 113 31.90 -17.82 -8.10
CA GLN A 113 30.52 -17.92 -7.61
C GLN A 113 30.36 -19.08 -6.61
N LYS A 114 30.94 -20.25 -6.91
CA LYS A 114 30.94 -21.40 -6.00
C LYS A 114 31.63 -21.10 -4.67
N VAL A 115 32.82 -20.49 -4.70
CA VAL A 115 33.56 -20.12 -3.48
C VAL A 115 32.74 -19.14 -2.62
N LYS A 116 32.12 -18.14 -3.24
CA LYS A 116 31.25 -17.19 -2.54
C LYS A 116 30.07 -17.90 -1.86
N ILE A 117 29.38 -18.78 -2.58
CA ILE A 117 28.24 -19.54 -2.04
C ILE A 117 28.70 -20.44 -0.88
N ASP A 118 29.80 -21.17 -1.07
CA ASP A 118 30.34 -22.08 -0.06
C ASP A 118 30.77 -21.32 1.20
N TYR A 119 31.37 -20.13 1.07
CA TYR A 119 31.64 -19.24 2.20
C TYR A 119 30.37 -18.94 3.02
N PHE A 120 29.30 -18.44 2.40
CA PHE A 120 28.06 -18.13 3.14
C PHE A 120 27.44 -19.38 3.78
N LYS A 121 27.50 -20.53 3.10
CA LYS A 121 26.99 -21.81 3.63
C LYS A 121 27.81 -22.31 4.83
N THR A 122 29.13 -22.37 4.71
CA THR A 122 30.03 -22.89 5.75
C THR A 122 29.99 -22.03 7.01
N TRP A 123 29.94 -20.71 6.86
CA TRP A 123 29.96 -19.77 7.98
C TRP A 123 28.56 -19.41 8.51
N HIS A 124 27.49 -20.04 7.99
CA HIS A 124 26.09 -19.77 8.35
C HIS A 124 25.71 -18.27 8.29
N VAL A 125 26.38 -17.51 7.43
CA VAL A 125 26.07 -16.08 7.24
C VAL A 125 24.84 -16.00 6.34
N PRO A 126 23.74 -15.35 6.77
CA PRO A 126 22.55 -15.23 5.94
C PRO A 126 22.89 -14.46 4.67
N LEU A 127 22.52 -15.01 3.51
CA LEU A 127 22.75 -14.36 2.22
C LEU A 127 22.05 -12.98 2.20
N PRO A 128 22.78 -11.88 1.95
CA PRO A 128 22.31 -10.52 2.26
C PRO A 128 21.17 -9.95 1.39
N LYS A 129 20.42 -10.76 0.62
CA LYS A 129 19.58 -10.22 -0.47
C LYS A 129 18.07 -10.42 -0.37
N VAL A 130 17.52 -10.97 0.71
CA VAL A 130 16.05 -11.11 0.85
C VAL A 130 15.55 -10.58 2.19
N THR A 131 16.22 -10.91 3.28
CA THR A 131 15.85 -10.46 4.63
C THR A 131 15.97 -8.95 4.82
N ALA A 132 16.98 -8.31 4.21
CA ALA A 132 17.20 -6.87 4.34
C ALA A 132 16.06 -5.99 3.78
N VAL A 133 15.26 -6.50 2.85
CA VAL A 133 14.16 -5.75 2.21
C VAL A 133 12.79 -6.24 2.67
N LEU A 134 12.61 -7.55 2.85
CA LEU A 134 11.31 -8.10 3.23
C LEU A 134 10.92 -7.77 4.68
N LEU A 135 11.85 -7.75 5.63
CA LEU A 135 11.57 -7.42 7.04
C LEU A 135 11.03 -5.98 7.22
N PRO A 136 11.69 -4.93 6.70
CA PRO A 136 11.17 -3.57 6.84
C PRO A 136 9.85 -3.37 6.09
N LEU A 137 9.67 -4.00 4.91
CA LEU A 137 8.37 -3.98 4.21
C LEU A 137 7.26 -4.65 5.03
N LEU A 138 7.52 -5.82 5.61
CA LEU A 138 6.57 -6.52 6.47
C LEU A 138 6.16 -5.63 7.66
N ILE A 139 7.13 -4.98 8.32
CA ILE A 139 6.86 -4.06 9.44
C ILE A 139 6.01 -2.88 8.97
N LEU A 140 6.28 -2.32 7.78
CA LEU A 140 5.54 -1.19 7.22
C LEU A 140 4.10 -1.58 6.87
N PHE A 141 3.88 -2.77 6.29
CA PHE A 141 2.54 -3.30 6.02
C PHE A 141 1.76 -3.58 7.29
N ILE A 142 2.39 -4.20 8.30
CA ILE A 142 1.77 -4.44 9.60
C ILE A 142 1.42 -3.10 10.27
N GLY A 143 2.34 -2.14 10.27
CA GLY A 143 2.10 -0.80 10.82
C GLY A 143 0.98 -0.04 10.11
N ALA A 144 0.96 -0.06 8.77
CA ALA A 144 -0.11 0.56 7.98
C ALA A 144 -1.46 -0.13 8.23
N GLY A 145 -1.47 -1.45 8.36
CA GLY A 145 -2.66 -2.23 8.73
C GLY A 145 -3.19 -1.81 10.09
N ILE A 146 -2.33 -1.74 11.12
CA ILE A 146 -2.72 -1.29 12.47
C ILE A 146 -3.30 0.13 12.42
N VAL A 147 -2.66 1.07 11.72
CA VAL A 147 -3.16 2.45 11.59
C VAL A 147 -4.50 2.49 10.87
N ALA A 148 -4.68 1.73 9.79
CA ALA A 148 -5.94 1.66 9.05
C ALA A 148 -7.05 1.06 9.92
N THR A 149 -6.78 -0.03 10.64
CA THR A 149 -7.73 -0.64 11.58
C THR A 149 -8.12 0.32 12.69
N VAL A 150 -7.16 1.04 13.30
CA VAL A 150 -7.44 2.05 14.34
C VAL A 150 -8.31 3.19 13.78
N ARG A 151 -8.01 3.67 12.56
CA ARG A 151 -8.83 4.72 11.93
C ARG A 151 -10.24 4.25 11.59
N LEU A 152 -10.39 3.01 11.11
CA LEU A 152 -11.70 2.42 10.80
C LEU A 152 -12.54 2.18 12.07
N THR A 153 -11.94 1.76 13.18
CA THR A 153 -12.65 1.52 14.44
C THR A 153 -12.98 2.79 15.21
N GLN A 154 -12.22 3.87 15.03
CA GLN A 154 -12.52 5.19 15.62
C GLN A 154 -13.67 5.92 14.90
N GLN A 155 -14.16 5.43 13.75
CA GLN A 155 -14.99 6.25 12.85
C GLN A 155 -16.48 6.40 13.23
N PRO A 156 -17.10 5.64 14.17
CA PRO A 156 -18.34 6.14 14.79
C PRO A 156 -18.57 5.70 16.24
N GLN A 157 -17.83 6.28 17.19
CA GLN A 157 -18.40 6.60 18.51
C GLN A 157 -18.68 8.10 18.70
N ASP A 158 -18.33 8.93 17.70
CA ASP A 158 -18.46 10.39 17.73
C ASP A 158 -19.87 10.94 17.38
N THR A 159 -20.83 10.09 16.99
CA THR A 159 -22.21 10.53 16.72
C THR A 159 -22.99 10.90 17.97
N ARG A 160 -22.53 10.52 19.17
CA ARG A 160 -23.20 10.87 20.43
C ARG A 160 -22.66 12.15 21.08
N THR A 161 -21.42 12.55 20.80
CA THR A 161 -20.75 13.67 21.50
C THR A 161 -20.88 15.01 20.76
N LYS A 162 -21.24 15.02 19.47
CA LYS A 162 -21.50 16.27 18.70
C LYS A 162 -22.92 16.83 18.85
N ALA A 163 -23.80 16.16 19.59
CA ALA A 163 -25.22 16.52 19.69
C ALA A 163 -25.56 17.59 20.75
N GLN A 164 -24.57 18.21 21.42
CA GLN A 164 -24.81 19.33 22.36
C GLN A 164 -24.54 20.71 21.76
N GLY A 165 -24.35 20.82 20.44
CA GLY A 165 -23.92 22.08 19.80
C GLY A 165 -25.03 22.96 19.26
N MET A 166 -25.99 22.42 18.49
CA MET A 166 -26.76 23.27 17.56
C MET A 166 -27.91 24.05 18.21
N ILE A 167 -28.57 23.48 19.23
CA ILE A 167 -29.71 24.05 19.95
C ILE A 167 -29.34 24.14 21.43
N SER A 168 -29.47 25.32 22.05
CA SER A 168 -29.27 25.48 23.49
C SER A 168 -30.31 24.68 24.28
N THR A 169 -29.99 24.27 25.50
CA THR A 169 -30.98 23.73 26.43
C THR A 169 -32.18 24.69 26.54
N PRO A 170 -33.41 24.24 26.25
CA PRO A 170 -34.57 25.12 26.27
C PRO A 170 -34.92 25.53 27.70
N ILE A 171 -35.35 26.78 27.85
CA ILE A 171 -35.93 27.31 29.07
C ILE A 171 -37.45 27.19 28.94
N VAL A 172 -38.05 26.52 29.91
CA VAL A 172 -39.49 26.29 30.01
C VAL A 172 -40.03 27.15 31.15
N ALA A 173 -41.01 28.01 30.85
CA ALA A 173 -41.65 28.88 31.83
C ALA A 173 -43.17 28.81 31.68
N GLN A 174 -43.89 28.68 32.80
CA GLN A 174 -45.35 28.75 32.80
C GLN A 174 -45.77 30.23 32.71
N ILE A 175 -46.68 30.56 31.78
CA ILE A 175 -47.16 31.94 31.59
C ILE A 175 -48.51 32.13 32.29
N ASP A 176 -49.39 31.13 32.19
CA ASP A 176 -50.72 31.10 32.78
C ASP A 176 -51.11 29.66 33.15
N ASP A 177 -52.38 29.44 33.49
CA ASP A 177 -52.88 28.13 33.94
C ASP A 177 -53.00 27.08 32.81
N THR A 178 -52.83 27.48 31.54
CA THR A 178 -52.99 26.59 30.38
C THR A 178 -51.84 26.66 29.38
N HIS A 179 -50.89 27.60 29.50
CA HIS A 179 -49.80 27.78 28.55
C HIS A 179 -48.41 27.75 29.19
N VAL A 180 -47.50 27.10 28.47
CA VAL A 180 -46.06 27.11 28.75
C VAL A 180 -45.33 27.75 27.58
N LEU A 181 -44.37 28.62 27.92
CA LEU A 181 -43.40 29.20 27.01
C LEU A 181 -42.15 28.34 26.98
N ILE A 182 -41.75 27.91 25.78
CA ILE A 182 -40.47 27.24 25.54
C ILE A 182 -39.61 28.20 24.74
N THR A 183 -38.44 28.56 25.28
CA THR A 183 -37.46 29.45 24.65
C THR A 183 -36.14 28.73 24.46
N PHE A 184 -35.50 28.95 23.32
CA PHE A 184 -34.20 28.36 23.02
C PHE A 184 -33.47 29.20 21.96
N THR A 185 -32.17 28.93 21.80
CA THR A 185 -31.32 29.57 20.81
C THR A 185 -30.64 28.55 19.94
N THR A 186 -30.33 28.93 18.70
CA THR A 186 -29.59 28.13 17.72
C THR A 186 -28.23 28.75 17.43
N GLN A 187 -27.23 27.96 17.07
CA GLN A 187 -25.90 28.51 16.72
C GLN A 187 -25.90 29.31 15.41
N VAL A 188 -26.81 28.99 14.50
CA VAL A 188 -26.95 29.62 13.18
C VAL A 188 -28.40 30.03 12.97
N SER A 189 -28.60 31.10 12.21
CA SER A 189 -29.93 31.56 11.84
C SER A 189 -30.67 30.47 11.07
N THR A 190 -31.74 29.91 11.65
CA THR A 190 -32.41 28.74 11.11
C THR A 190 -33.91 28.77 11.35
N ARG A 191 -34.67 28.08 10.52
CA ARG A 191 -36.10 27.84 10.77
C ARG A 191 -36.26 26.65 11.70
N THR A 192 -37.26 26.70 12.56
CA THR A 192 -37.43 25.68 13.61
C THR A 192 -38.86 25.21 13.73
N ASN A 193 -39.02 23.92 14.00
CA ASN A 193 -40.25 23.27 14.40
C ASN A 193 -40.11 22.70 15.82
N ILE A 194 -41.25 22.45 16.46
CA ILE A 194 -41.35 21.67 17.68
C ILE A 194 -42.26 20.48 17.41
N ARG A 195 -41.81 19.31 17.84
CA ARG A 195 -42.62 18.10 17.87
C ARG A 195 -42.84 17.72 19.33
N TYR A 196 -44.10 17.56 19.73
CA TYR A 196 -44.44 17.21 21.11
C TYR A 196 -45.57 16.20 21.18
N TRP A 197 -45.61 15.45 22.28
CA TRP A 197 -46.63 14.45 22.55
C TRP A 197 -46.88 14.38 24.06
N GLN A 198 -48.05 13.87 24.43
CA GLN A 198 -48.44 13.67 25.83
C GLN A 198 -48.46 12.18 26.17
N SER A 199 -48.16 11.82 27.41
CA SER A 199 -48.37 10.47 27.93
C SER A 199 -49.63 10.46 28.81
N PRO A 200 -50.59 9.53 28.62
CA PRO A 200 -50.51 8.28 27.84
C PRO A 200 -51.00 8.36 26.38
N GLU A 201 -51.53 9.50 25.92
CA GLU A 201 -52.06 9.67 24.56
C GLU A 201 -50.98 10.04 23.54
N ALA A 202 -50.44 9.05 22.84
CA ALA A 202 -49.29 9.16 21.93
C ALA A 202 -49.55 9.89 20.59
N VAL A 203 -50.46 10.87 20.53
CA VAL A 203 -50.63 11.69 19.32
C VAL A 203 -49.48 12.69 19.25
N ILE A 204 -48.63 12.50 18.24
CA ILE A 204 -47.50 13.39 17.96
C ILE A 204 -48.02 14.61 17.19
N VAL A 205 -47.80 15.80 17.75
CA VAL A 205 -48.13 17.07 17.12
C VAL A 205 -46.84 17.78 16.72
N GLU A 206 -46.76 18.25 15.48
CA GLU A 206 -45.65 19.07 14.99
C GLU A 206 -46.14 20.47 14.64
N LYS A 207 -45.47 21.50 15.16
CA LYS A 207 -45.84 22.90 15.02
C LYS A 207 -44.63 23.75 14.63
N PRO A 208 -44.76 24.68 13.68
CA PRO A 208 -43.68 25.61 13.37
C PRO A 208 -43.44 26.57 14.55
N VAL A 209 -42.17 26.72 14.93
CA VAL A 209 -41.72 27.69 15.95
C VAL A 209 -41.25 28.98 15.29
N SER A 210 -40.49 28.90 14.20
CA SER A 210 -39.98 30.06 13.48
C SER A 210 -39.96 29.79 11.98
N GLN A 211 -40.86 30.48 11.26
CA GLN A 211 -40.98 30.36 9.80
C GLN A 211 -39.88 31.14 9.07
N GLU A 212 -39.39 32.22 9.68
CA GLU A 212 -38.21 32.94 9.24
C GLU A 212 -36.98 32.46 10.00
N ALA A 213 -35.84 32.41 9.31
CA ALA A 213 -34.57 32.01 9.90
C ALA A 213 -34.12 33.07 10.92
N LYS A 214 -33.91 32.62 12.17
CA LYS A 214 -33.40 33.46 13.27
C LYS A 214 -32.64 32.63 14.28
N ILE A 215 -32.01 33.29 15.26
CA ILE A 215 -31.19 32.68 16.31
C ILE A 215 -32.01 32.40 17.58
N VAL A 216 -32.97 33.26 17.91
CA VAL A 216 -33.77 33.17 19.13
C VAL A 216 -35.18 32.70 18.79
N HIS A 217 -35.62 31.65 19.46
CA HIS A 217 -36.88 30.98 19.20
C HIS A 217 -37.73 30.93 20.47
N ALA A 218 -39.03 31.09 20.30
CA ALA A 218 -40.00 31.02 21.36
C ALA A 218 -41.29 30.39 20.82
N VAL A 219 -41.88 29.46 21.56
CA VAL A 219 -43.16 28.85 21.22
C VAL A 219 -44.01 28.68 22.47
N GLN A 220 -45.29 28.99 22.32
CA GLN A 220 -46.31 28.71 23.32
C GLN A 220 -47.02 27.40 22.99
N ILE A 221 -47.13 26.55 23.99
CA ILE A 221 -47.84 25.26 23.94
C ILE A 221 -48.91 25.26 25.03
N GLU A 222 -50.10 24.84 24.65
CA GLU A 222 -51.20 24.58 25.57
C GLU A 222 -50.98 23.24 26.28
N PHE A 223 -51.15 23.20 27.60
CA PHE A 223 -50.98 22.01 28.42
C PHE A 223 -52.22 21.74 29.28
N ARG A 224 -52.33 20.52 29.80
CA ARG A 224 -53.31 20.13 30.82
C ARG A 224 -52.60 19.54 32.03
N GLU A 225 -53.07 19.88 33.22
CA GLU A 225 -52.55 19.33 34.47
C GLU A 225 -52.73 17.80 34.53
N GLY A 226 -51.79 17.10 35.13
CA GLY A 226 -51.82 15.63 35.27
C GLY A 226 -51.24 14.83 34.10
N TYR A 227 -50.76 15.50 33.04
CA TYR A 227 -50.07 14.85 31.91
C TYR A 227 -48.57 15.14 31.91
N VAL A 228 -47.79 14.18 31.38
CA VAL A 228 -46.36 14.39 31.08
C VAL A 228 -46.26 14.76 29.60
N TYR A 229 -45.66 15.91 29.33
CA TYR A 229 -45.38 16.39 27.98
C TYR A 229 -43.92 16.15 27.65
N SER A 230 -43.69 15.44 26.54
CA SER A 230 -42.36 15.22 25.98
C SER A 230 -42.26 15.97 24.65
N TYR A 231 -41.12 16.62 24.38
CA TYR A 231 -40.94 17.39 23.16
C TYR A 231 -39.50 17.34 22.62
N GLN A 232 -39.39 17.55 21.32
CA GLN A 232 -38.14 17.69 20.56
C GLN A 232 -38.19 18.95 19.71
N LEU A 233 -37.06 19.65 19.62
CA LEU A 233 -36.86 20.83 18.80
C LEU A 233 -36.15 20.40 17.52
N ILE A 234 -36.64 20.88 16.38
CA ILE A 234 -36.12 20.52 15.05
C ILE A 234 -35.64 21.80 14.38
N ALA A 235 -34.33 21.90 14.11
CA ALA A 235 -33.77 22.95 13.26
C ALA A 235 -33.68 22.44 11.83
N LEU A 236 -34.18 23.21 10.86
CA LEU A 236 -34.37 22.76 9.48
C LEU A 236 -33.21 23.12 8.56
N ASP A 237 -32.47 24.19 8.86
CA ASP A 237 -31.38 24.72 8.02
C ASP A 237 -30.05 24.81 8.80
N PRO A 238 -28.88 24.57 8.17
CA PRO A 238 -28.68 24.10 6.80
C PRO A 238 -28.89 22.58 6.62
N ASN A 239 -28.88 21.83 7.72
CA ASN A 239 -29.21 20.40 7.77
C ASN A 239 -30.20 20.18 8.91
N GLU A 240 -31.09 19.20 8.76
CA GLU A 240 -32.04 18.85 9.81
C GLU A 240 -31.28 18.36 11.06
N PHE A 241 -31.55 19.01 12.19
CA PHE A 241 -31.04 18.63 13.49
C PHE A 241 -32.19 18.51 14.49
N VAL A 242 -32.26 17.38 15.18
CA VAL A 242 -33.29 17.10 16.18
C VAL A 242 -32.64 17.08 17.56
N SER A 243 -33.20 17.86 18.49
CA SER A 243 -32.72 17.90 19.88
C SER A 243 -32.98 16.57 20.61
N PRO A 244 -32.33 16.35 21.76
CA PRO A 244 -32.80 15.36 22.73
C PRO A 244 -34.26 15.59 23.12
N THR A 245 -34.88 14.56 23.68
CA THR A 245 -36.24 14.66 24.22
C THR A 245 -36.21 15.36 25.57
N TYR A 246 -36.97 16.44 25.69
CA TYR A 246 -37.17 17.17 26.93
C TYR A 246 -38.55 16.85 27.51
N GLU A 247 -38.68 16.88 28.83
CA GLU A 247 -39.94 16.58 29.51
C GLU A 247 -40.32 17.67 30.52
N PHE A 248 -41.61 17.98 30.56
CA PHE A 248 -42.19 18.81 31.61
C PHE A 248 -43.54 18.26 32.04
N ARG A 249 -43.90 18.56 33.29
CA ARG A 249 -45.22 18.30 33.85
C ARG A 249 -45.61 19.44 34.78
N ILE A 250 -46.91 19.70 34.91
CA ILE A 250 -47.43 20.59 35.94
C ILE A 250 -48.07 19.74 37.02
N GLU A 251 -47.64 19.93 38.27
CA GLU A 251 -48.22 19.28 39.45
C GLU A 251 -48.55 20.32 40.51
N ASN A 252 -49.79 20.35 40.98
CA ASN A 252 -50.29 21.29 41.99
C ASN A 252 -50.06 22.75 41.58
N GLY A 253 -50.30 23.07 40.31
CA GLY A 253 -50.08 24.42 39.76
C GLY A 253 -48.61 24.86 39.65
N ALA A 254 -47.64 23.96 39.82
CA ALA A 254 -46.21 24.25 39.71
C ALA A 254 -45.53 23.44 38.59
N LEU A 255 -44.73 24.13 37.77
CA LEU A 255 -43.90 23.52 36.72
C LEU A 255 -42.78 22.67 37.31
N GLN A 256 -42.74 21.40 36.90
CA GLN A 256 -41.67 20.45 37.19
C GLN A 256 -40.96 20.08 35.89
N ILE A 257 -39.67 20.36 35.79
CA ILE A 257 -38.84 20.09 34.61
C ILE A 257 -37.99 18.85 34.89
N GLN A 258 -38.03 17.85 34.00
CA GLN A 258 -37.13 16.69 34.03
C GLN A 258 -36.28 16.72 32.77
N SER A 259 -35.03 17.15 32.88
CA SER A 259 -34.05 16.98 31.80
C SER A 259 -33.48 15.57 31.86
N ARG A 260 -33.66 14.77 30.82
CA ARG A 260 -33.03 13.45 30.68
C ARG A 260 -31.91 13.46 29.65
#